data_AF-A0A382NE21-F1
#
_entry.id   AF-A0A382NE21-F1
#
_cell.length_a   1.000
_cell.length_b   1.000
_cell.length_c   1.000
_cell.angle_alpha   90.00
_cell.angle_beta   90.00
_cell.angle_gamma   90.00
#
_symmetry.space_group_name_H-M   'P 1'
#
loop_
_entity.id
_entity.type
_entity.pdbx_description
1 polymer ?
#
loop_
_entity_poly.entity_id
_entity_poly.type
_entity_poly.pdbx_seq_one_letter_code
_entity_poly.pdbx_strand_id
1 'polypeptide(L)' 'MGSTVIPKDCLLCDVCNMQLSDGQFVAIGNSTWYEGWLYCEDCEKKYPEAVKDMNKILEINEGDDLSNTALAKPIVFESW' A
#
# COMPACT_ATOMS: atom_id res chain seq x y z
N MET A 1 -11.50 4.98 27.62
CA MET A 1 -10.96 4.23 26.48
C MET A 1 -11.43 4.91 25.20
N GLY A 2 -10.49 5.52 24.47
CA GLY A 2 -10.77 6.15 23.18
C GLY A 2 -9.93 5.48 22.10
N SER A 3 -10.42 5.45 20.86
CA SER A 3 -9.64 5.10 19.68
C SER A 3 -9.43 6.35 18.82
N THR A 4 -8.22 6.47 18.26
CA THR A 4 -7.94 7.47 17.22
C THR A 4 -7.91 6.76 15.87
N VAL A 5 -8.77 7.19 14.95
CA VAL A 5 -8.86 6.65 13.59
C VAL A 5 -8.25 7.67 12.64
N ILE A 6 -7.24 7.24 11.88
CA ILE A 6 -6.66 8.02 10.79
C ILE A 6 -7.20 7.44 9.48
N PRO A 7 -8.06 8.18 8.74
CA PRO A 7 -8.55 7.73 7.44
C PRO A 7 -7.41 7.63 6.44
N LYS A 8 -7.58 6.77 5.44
CA LYS A 8 -6.73 6.75 4.25
C LYS A 8 -7.52 7.31 3.08
N ASP A 9 -6.84 8.11 2.27
CA ASP A 9 -7.45 8.75 1.10
C ASP A 9 -6.95 8.12 -0.20
N CYS A 10 -5.78 7.47 -0.18
CA CYS A 10 -5.22 6.71 -1.29
C CYS A 10 -4.10 5.78 -0.79
N LEU A 11 -3.51 5.00 -1.70
CA LEU A 11 -2.31 4.21 -1.48
C LEU A 11 -1.08 4.95 -1.99
N LEU A 12 0.01 4.85 -1.22
CA LEU A 12 1.30 5.45 -1.55
C LEU A 12 2.38 4.37 -1.53
N CYS A 13 3.44 4.56 -2.31
CA CYS A 13 4.64 3.74 -2.16
C CYS A 13 5.33 4.08 -0.84
N ASP A 14 5.63 3.07 -0.03
CA ASP A 14 6.26 3.25 1.30
C ASP A 14 7.75 3.69 1.22
N VAL A 15 8.32 3.75 0.02
CA VAL A 15 9.71 4.17 -0.22
C VAL A 15 9.79 5.60 -0.71
N CYS A 16 9.06 5.94 -1.77
CA CYS A 16 9.15 7.23 -2.44
C CYS A 16 7.93 8.15 -2.19
N ASN A 17 6.91 7.67 -1.48
CA ASN A 17 5.63 8.33 -1.24
C ASN A 17 4.88 8.74 -2.51
N MET A 18 5.23 8.14 -3.66
CA MET A 18 4.47 8.33 -4.89
C MET A 18 3.07 7.75 -4.73
N GLN A 19 2.07 8.45 -5.24
CA GLN A 19 0.70 7.97 -5.27
C GLN A 19 0.56 6.74 -6.17
N LEU A 20 -0.10 5.70 -5.66
CA LEU A 20 -0.32 4.42 -6.33
C LEU A 20 -1.80 4.11 -6.57
N SER A 21 -2.71 4.83 -5.91
CA SER A 21 -4.14 4.77 -6.21
C SER A 21 -4.76 6.16 -6.23
N ASP A 22 -5.93 6.29 -6.85
CA ASP A 22 -6.76 7.48 -6.71
C ASP A 22 -7.49 7.54 -5.36
N GLY A 23 -8.40 8.51 -5.23
CA GLY A 23 -9.25 8.73 -4.06
C GLY A 23 -10.30 7.65 -3.78
N GLN A 24 -10.48 6.70 -4.71
CA GLN A 24 -11.39 5.56 -4.59
C GLN A 24 -10.64 4.24 -4.44
N PHE A 25 -9.32 4.30 -4.24
CA PHE A 25 -8.42 3.14 -4.17
C PHE A 25 -8.34 2.34 -5.48
N VAL A 26 -8.60 2.97 -6.63
CA VAL A 26 -8.30 2.39 -7.94
C VAL A 26 -6.83 2.64 -8.26
N ALA A 27 -6.08 1.59 -8.58
CA ALA A 27 -4.65 1.68 -8.87
C ALA A 27 -4.39 2.58 -10.10
N ILE A 28 -3.44 3.52 -9.98
CA ILE A 28 -3.03 4.44 -11.06
C ILE A 28 -1.70 4.03 -11.71
N GLY A 29 -1.15 2.89 -11.31
CA GLY A 29 0.07 2.31 -11.84
C GLY A 29 0.36 0.96 -11.21
N ASN A 30 1.32 0.23 -11.79
CA ASN A 30 1.69 -1.09 -11.29
C ASN A 30 2.46 -0.99 -9.97
N SER A 31 2.12 -1.87 -9.04
CA SER A 31 2.77 -1.94 -7.73
C SER A 31 2.70 -3.35 -7.15
N THR A 32 3.52 -3.61 -6.13
CA THR A 32 3.54 -4.89 -5.45
C THR A 32 3.39 -4.67 -3.96
N TRP A 33 2.38 -5.30 -3.38
CA TRP A 33 2.18 -5.34 -1.95
C TRP A 33 2.86 -6.57 -1.36
N TYR A 34 3.85 -6.32 -0.51
CA TYR A 34 4.50 -7.30 0.33
C TYR A 34 4.03 -7.16 1.78
N GLU A 35 4.25 -8.20 2.57
CA GLU A 35 3.99 -8.14 4.00
C GLU A 35 4.75 -6.97 4.65
N GLY A 36 3.97 -5.98 5.11
CA GLY A 36 4.46 -4.75 5.74
C GLY A 36 4.78 -3.58 4.82
N TRP A 37 4.88 -3.77 3.49
CA TRP A 37 5.36 -2.71 2.58
C TRP A 37 4.69 -2.76 1.19
N LEU A 38 4.35 -1.58 0.66
CA LEU A 38 3.84 -1.37 -0.68
C LEU A 38 4.90 -0.66 -1.55
N TYR A 39 5.32 -1.31 -2.63
CA TYR A 39 6.34 -0.81 -3.54
C TYR A 39 5.73 -0.42 -4.88
N CYS A 40 6.13 0.75 -5.42
CA CYS A 40 5.97 1.00 -6.84
C CYS A 40 6.99 0.17 -7.64
N GLU A 41 6.71 -0.04 -8.92
CA GLU A 41 7.57 -0.83 -9.81
C GLU A 41 9.03 -0.33 -9.84
N ASP A 42 9.24 0.99 -9.84
CA ASP A 42 10.59 1.57 -9.85
C ASP A 42 11.36 1.32 -8.55
N CYS A 43 10.69 1.41 -7.40
CA CYS A 43 11.31 1.16 -6.11
C CYS A 43 11.60 -0.33 -5.92
N GLU A 44 10.71 -1.21 -6.36
CA GLU A 44 10.94 -2.66 -6.35
C GLU A 44 12.19 -3.02 -7.17
N LYS A 45 12.29 -2.50 -8.41
CA LYS A 45 13.45 -2.72 -9.29
C LYS A 45 14.75 -2.13 -8.75
N LYS A 46 14.67 -1.01 -8.02
CA LYS A 46 15.84 -0.35 -7.43
C LYS A 46 16.39 -1.09 -6.21
N TYR A 47 15.55 -1.80 -5.48
CA TYR A 47 15.90 -2.50 -4.24
C TYR A 47 15.57 -4.00 -4.30
N PRO A 48 16.12 -4.76 -5.27
CA PRO A 48 15.77 -6.17 -5.46
C PRO A 48 16.13 -7.05 -4.25
N GLU A 49 17.23 -6.75 -3.57
CA GLU A 49 17.64 -7.48 -2.35
C GLU A 49 16.74 -7.17 -1.15
N ALA A 50 16.07 -6.01 -1.12
CA ALA A 50 15.15 -5.67 -0.02
C ALA A 50 13.86 -6.47 -0.09
N VAL A 51 13.40 -6.80 -1.30
CA VAL A 51 12.13 -7.52 -1.53
C VAL A 51 12.31 -9.02 -1.71
N LYS A 52 13.54 -9.51 -1.90
CA LYS A 52 13.86 -10.91 -2.24
C LYS A 52 13.26 -11.94 -1.29
N ASP A 53 13.36 -11.70 0.01
CA ASP A 53 12.89 -12.61 1.06
C ASP A 53 11.54 -12.17 1.64
N MET A 54 10.92 -11.13 1.07
CA MET A 54 9.62 -10.64 1.52
C MET A 54 8.49 -11.52 1.00
N ASN A 55 7.48 -11.73 1.83
CA ASN A 55 6.28 -12.45 1.44
C ASN A 55 5.39 -11.55 0.57
N LYS A 56 5.25 -11.88 -0.73
CA LYS A 56 4.36 -11.15 -1.65
C LYS A 56 2.90 -11.46 -1.33
N ILE A 57 2.10 -10.44 -1.04
CA ILE A 57 0.67 -10.57 -0.73
C ILE A 57 -0.16 -10.41 -1.99
N LEU A 58 0.09 -9.36 -2.77
CA LEU A 58 -0.69 -9.02 -3.96
C LEU A 58 0.19 -8.29 -4.98
N GLU A 59 0.04 -8.70 -6.24
CA GLU A 59 0.54 -7.94 -7.40
C GLU A 59 -0.61 -7.10 -7.91
N ILE A 60 -0.39 -5.80 -8.09
CA ILE A 60 -1.40 -4.80 -8.37
C ILE A 60 -1.09 -4.20 -9.74
N ASN A 61 -2.06 -4.28 -10.64
CA ASN A 61 -1.99 -3.66 -11.96
C ASN A 61 -2.75 -2.34 -11.96
N GLU A 62 -2.34 -1.43 -12.84
CA GLU A 62 -3.11 -0.21 -13.12
C GLU A 62 -4.57 -0.55 -13.45
N GLY A 63 -5.51 0.13 -12.78
CA GLY A 63 -6.95 -0.08 -12.90
C GLY A 63 -7.56 -1.05 -11.90
N ASP A 64 -6.76 -1.79 -11.11
CA ASP A 64 -7.30 -2.69 -10.07
C ASP A 64 -8.02 -1.89 -8.96
N ASP A 65 -9.22 -2.35 -8.57
CA ASP A 65 -9.97 -1.79 -7.44
C ASP A 65 -9.51 -2.42 -6.12
N LEU A 66 -8.86 -1.61 -5.28
CA LEU A 66 -8.27 -2.04 -4.01
C LEU A 66 -9.11 -1.65 -2.80
N SER A 67 -10.30 -1.07 -3.01
CA SER A 67 -11.17 -0.53 -1.95
C SER A 67 -11.60 -1.59 -0.92
N ASN A 68 -11.64 -2.86 -1.32
CA ASN A 68 -12.01 -3.99 -0.47
C ASN A 68 -10.81 -4.72 0.16
N THR A 69 -9.59 -4.23 -0.07
CA THR A 69 -8.37 -4.84 0.47
C THR A 69 -8.00 -4.27 1.84
N ALA A 70 -7.07 -4.93 2.54
CA ALA A 70 -6.57 -4.38 3.81
C ALA A 70 -5.75 -3.09 3.62
N LEU A 71 -5.25 -2.80 2.41
CA LEU A 71 -4.51 -1.58 2.10
C LEU A 71 -5.38 -0.32 2.28
N ALA A 72 -6.67 -0.41 1.96
CA ALA A 72 -7.64 0.68 2.07
C ALA A 72 -8.16 0.90 3.51
N LYS A 73 -7.85 0.00 4.44
CA LYS A 73 -8.35 0.13 5.83
C LYS A 73 -7.67 1.31 6.55
N PRO A 74 -8.42 2.06 7.38
CA PRO A 74 -7.87 3.15 8.17
C PRO A 74 -6.89 2.62 9.23
N ILE A 75 -5.98 3.50 9.65
CA ILE A 75 -5.06 3.19 10.75
C ILE A 75 -5.80 3.48 12.06
N VAL A 76 -5.82 2.51 12.97
CA VAL A 76 -6.51 2.62 14.26
C VAL A 76 -5.49 2.52 15.40
N PHE A 77 -5.42 3.56 16.23
CA PHE A 77 -4.65 3.56 17.47
C PHE A 77 -5.60 3.39 18.66
N GLU A 78 -5.42 2.32 19.42
CA GLU A 78 -6.16 2.08 20.67
C GLU A 78 -5.41 2.67 21.86
N SER A 79 -6.11 3.43 22.71
CA SER A 79 -5.57 3.92 23.98
C SER A 79 -6.19 3.15 25.15
N TRP A 80 -5.31 2.64 26.02
CA TRP A 80 -5.65 1.88 27.22
C TRP A 80 -5.83 2.81 28.42
#